data_AF-A0A2N2DUF2-F1
#
_entry.id   AF-A0A2N2DUF2-F1
#
_cell.length_a   1.000
_cell.length_b   1.000
_cell.length_c   1.000
_cell.angle_alpha   90.00
_cell.angle_beta   90.00
_cell.angle_gamma   90.00
#
_symmetry.space_group_name_H-M   'P 1'
#
loop_
_entity.id
_entity.type
_entity.pdbx_description
1 polymer ?
#
loop_
_entity_poly.entity_id
_entity_poly.type
_entity_poly.pdbx_seq_one_letter_code
_entity_poly.pdbx_strand_id
1 'polypeptide(L)' 'MGLLSGKQKLESMHYGEVFSVWKHLLMAKGCVTKYQFLVNHAGDSQLKNFMEEMINKTVRPEIDQLENLIV' A
#
# COMPACT_ATOMS: atom_id res chain seq x y z
N MET A 1 26.51 -0.29 0.18
CA MET A 1 25.05 -0.39 0.11
C MET A 1 24.51 -0.29 1.53
N GLY A 2 24.19 0.92 1.96
CA GLY A 2 23.71 1.14 3.33
C GLY A 2 22.89 2.42 3.36
N LEU A 3 21.82 2.40 4.15
CA LEU A 3 20.92 3.52 4.40
C LEU A 3 21.64 4.84 4.77
N LEU A 4 22.91 4.78 5.15
CA LEU A 4 23.73 5.92 5.57
C LEU A 4 24.60 6.53 4.45
N SER A 5 24.56 6.00 3.23
CA SER A 5 25.36 6.53 2.11
C SER A 5 24.80 7.83 1.52
N GLY A 6 23.54 8.18 1.80
CA GLY A 6 22.86 9.36 1.22
C GLY A 6 22.62 9.30 -0.29
N LYS A 7 22.88 8.16 -0.95
CA LYS A 7 22.76 7.96 -2.40
C LYS A 7 21.75 6.86 -2.79
N GLN A 8 20.84 6.51 -1.89
CA GLN A 8 19.95 5.34 -2.06
C GLN A 8 19.10 5.37 -3.34
N LYS A 9 18.66 6.54 -3.82
CA LYS A 9 17.89 6.65 -5.06
C LYS A 9 18.72 6.45 -6.34
N LEU A 10 20.05 6.54 -6.24
CA LEU A 10 20.97 6.28 -7.36
C LEU A 10 21.41 4.82 -7.40
N GLU A 11 21.24 4.09 -6.29
CA GLU A 11 21.58 2.67 -6.17
C GLU A 11 20.35 1.82 -6.53
N SER A 12 20.55 0.75 -7.29
CA SER A 12 19.47 -0.22 -7.55
C SER A 12 19.06 -0.92 -6.25
N MET A 13 17.76 -1.14 -6.08
CA MET A 13 17.24 -1.93 -4.96
C MET A 13 17.78 -3.36 -5.00
N HIS A 14 18.08 -3.93 -3.83
CA HIS A 14 18.45 -5.33 -3.74
C HIS A 14 17.23 -6.24 -3.89
N TYR A 15 17.43 -7.50 -4.28
CA TYR A 15 16.31 -8.44 -4.52
C TYR A 15 15.34 -8.57 -3.34
N GLY A 16 15.85 -8.62 -2.11
CA GLY A 16 15.00 -8.62 -0.91
C GLY A 16 14.14 -7.36 -0.72
N GLU A 17 14.62 -6.17 -1.09
CA GLU A 17 13.87 -4.91 -1.06
C GLU A 17 12.76 -4.94 -2.12
N VAL A 18 13.12 -5.30 -3.36
CA VAL A 18 12.16 -5.47 -4.46
C VAL A 18 11.05 -6.45 -4.05
N PHE A 19 11.42 -7.62 -3.54
CA PHE A 19 10.49 -8.64 -3.10
C PHE A 19 9.59 -8.16 -1.95
N SER A 20 10.15 -7.42 -0.99
CA SER A 20 9.39 -6.88 0.15
C SER A 20 8.39 -5.81 -0.29
N VAL A 21 8.79 -4.90 -1.19
CA VAL A 21 7.90 -3.88 -1.75
C VAL A 21 6.78 -4.55 -2.56
N TRP A 22 7.10 -5.53 -3.41
CA TRP A 22 6.10 -6.28 -4.16
C TRP A 22 5.11 -7.02 -3.25
N LYS A 23 5.60 -7.69 -2.19
CA LYS A 23 4.75 -8.37 -1.20
C LYS A 23 3.85 -7.37 -0.48
N HIS A 24 4.37 -6.20 -0.12
CA HIS A 24 3.60 -5.15 0.53
C HIS A 24 2.51 -4.59 -0.39
N LEU A 25 2.84 -4.35 -1.66
CA LEU A 25 1.88 -3.95 -2.70
C LEU A 25 0.73 -4.97 -2.85
N LEU A 26 1.06 -6.26 -2.87
CA LEU A 26 0.06 -7.34 -2.90
C LEU A 26 -0.90 -7.25 -1.71
N MET A 27 -0.36 -7.04 -0.50
CA MET A 27 -1.17 -6.91 0.72
C MET A 27 -2.03 -5.64 0.70
N ALA A 28 -1.49 -4.50 0.25
CA ALA A 28 -2.23 -3.25 0.14
C ALA A 28 -3.44 -3.38 -0.81
N LYS A 29 -3.24 -4.01 -1.98
CA LYS A 29 -4.35 -4.34 -2.90
C LYS A 29 -5.39 -5.25 -2.24
N GLY A 30 -4.94 -6.26 -1.48
CA GLY A 30 -5.83 -7.11 -0.68
C GLY A 30 -6.64 -6.34 0.37
N CYS A 31 -6.05 -5.33 1.02
CA CYS A 31 -6.73 -4.47 1.98
C CYS A 31 -7.88 -3.67 1.34
N VAL A 32 -7.71 -3.18 0.10
CA VAL A 32 -8.80 -2.51 -0.64
C VAL A 32 -10.01 -3.44 -0.78
N THR A 33 -9.78 -4.67 -1.26
CA THR A 33 -10.86 -5.67 -1.40
C THR A 33 -11.49 -6.02 -0.06
N LYS A 34 -10.68 -6.19 0.99
CA LYS A 34 -11.19 -6.47 2.35
C LYS A 34 -12.08 -5.35 2.87
N TYR A 35 -11.67 -4.09 2.73
CA TYR A 35 -12.48 -2.96 3.18
C TYR A 35 -13.76 -2.81 2.36
N GLN A 36 -13.72 -3.01 1.05
CA GLN A 36 -14.93 -3.03 0.21
C GLN A 36 -15.90 -4.14 0.64
N PHE A 37 -15.38 -5.33 0.93
CA PHE A 37 -16.18 -6.42 1.50
C PHE A 37 -16.83 -6.00 2.82
N LEU A 38 -16.08 -5.39 3.74
CA LEU A 38 -16.60 -4.96 5.05
C LEU A 38 -17.63 -3.82 4.93
N VAL A 39 -17.45 -2.87 4.01
CA VAL A 39 -18.44 -1.80 3.74
C VAL A 39 -19.80 -2.39 3.37
N ASN A 40 -19.82 -3.47 2.58
CA ASN A 40 -21.06 -4.14 2.19
C ASN A 40 -21.73 -4.91 3.33
N HIS A 41 -20.99 -5.28 4.39
CA HIS A 41 -21.49 -6.08 5.51
C HIS A 41 -21.71 -5.27 6.79
N ALA A 42 -21.18 -4.05 6.88
CA ALA A 42 -21.43 -3.17 8.01
C ALA A 42 -22.88 -2.65 8.00
N GLY A 43 -23.48 -2.53 9.19
CA GLY A 43 -24.76 -1.81 9.36
C GLY A 43 -24.56 -0.33 9.68
N ASP A 44 -23.47 0.02 10.36
CA ASP A 44 -23.16 1.37 10.83
C ASP A 44 -22.63 2.26 9.70
N SER A 45 -23.27 3.43 9.49
CA SER A 45 -22.95 4.35 8.41
C SER A 45 -21.65 5.13 8.63
N GLN A 46 -21.30 5.44 9.88
CA GLN A 46 -20.04 6.12 10.19
C GLN A 46 -18.86 5.17 9.97
N LEU A 47 -19.01 3.90 10.34
CA LEU A 47 -18.00 2.87 10.10
C LEU A 47 -17.79 2.63 8.60
N LYS A 48 -18.87 2.62 7.79
CA LYS A 48 -18.75 2.55 6.32
C LYS A 48 -17.93 3.72 5.77
N ASN A 49 -18.31 4.94 6.12
CA ASN A 49 -17.61 6.14 5.67
C ASN A 49 -16.13 6.11 6.05
N PHE A 50 -15.82 5.68 7.28
CA PHE A 50 -14.44 5.51 7.72
C PHE A 50 -13.66 4.52 6.84
N MET A 51 -14.23 3.35 6.55
CA MET A 51 -13.57 2.35 5.69
C MET A 51 -13.39 2.86 4.24
N GLU A 52 -14.38 3.58 3.70
CA GLU A 52 -14.26 4.22 2.39
C GLU A 52 -13.18 5.31 2.37
N GLU A 53 -13.06 6.10 3.44
CA GLU A 53 -11.97 7.05 3.60
C GLU A 53 -10.61 6.35 3.69
N MET A 54 -10.50 5.25 4.43
CA MET A 54 -9.26 4.47 4.49
C MET A 54 -8.84 3.94 3.12
N ILE A 55 -9.79 3.46 2.30
CA ILE A 55 -9.50 3.05 0.92
C ILE A 55 -8.98 4.25 0.11
N ASN A 56 -9.69 5.37 0.12
CA ASN A 56 -9.47 6.47 -0.81
C ASN A 56 -8.31 7.39 -0.42
N LYS A 57 -8.14 7.67 0.88
CA LYS A 57 -7.16 8.62 1.40
C LYS A 57 -5.86 7.96 1.88
N THR A 58 -5.85 6.65 2.06
CA THR A 58 -4.68 5.93 2.59
C THR A 58 -4.21 4.83 1.65
N VAL A 59 -5.00 3.78 1.45
CA VAL A 59 -4.51 2.55 0.79
C VAL A 59 -4.27 2.75 -0.71
N ARG A 60 -5.15 3.47 -1.41
CA ARG A 60 -4.96 3.75 -2.85
C ARG A 60 -3.73 4.63 -3.13
N PRO A 61 -3.51 5.77 -2.45
CA PRO A 61 -2.27 6.53 -2.60
C PRO A 61 -1.01 5.72 -2.30
N GLU A 62 -1.07 4.83 -1.30
CA GLU A 62 0.05 3.93 -0.97
C GLU A 62 0.32 2.94 -2.12
N ILE A 63 -0.71 2.33 -2.70
CA ILE A 63 -0.59 1.45 -3.88
C ILE A 63 0.11 2.20 -5.01
N ASP A 64 -0.31 3.42 -5.34
CA ASP A 64 0.29 4.22 -6.41
C ASP A 64 1.78 4.50 -6.13
N GLN A 65 2.14 4.80 -4.87
CA GLN A 65 3.54 5.02 -4.48
C GLN A 65 4.38 3.73 -4.62
N LEU A 66 3.84 2.59 -4.21
CA LEU A 66 4.52 1.30 -4.28
C LEU A 66 4.69 0.82 -5.72
N GLU A 67 3.69 1.02 -6.58
CA GLU A 67 3.79 0.70 -8.01
C GLU A 67 4.88 1.54 -8.67
N ASN A 68 4.92 2.84 -8.42
CA ASN A 68 5.97 3.73 -8.94
C ASN A 68 7.39 3.39 -8.41
N LEU A 69 7.51 2.63 -7.31
CA LEU A 69 8.80 2.24 -6.74
C LEU A 69 9.40 1.00 -7.41
N ILE A 70 8.57 0.13 -7.99
CA ILE A 70 8.99 -1.15 -8.62
C ILE A 70 8.86 -1.17 -10.14
N VAL A 71 8.30 -0.12 -10.75
CA VAL A 71 8.25 0.13 -12.21
C VAL A 71 9.47 0.96 -12.62
#